data_AF-A0ABD1D4Q6-F1
#
_entry.id   AF-A0ABD1D4Q6-F1
#
_cell.length_a   1.000
_cell.length_b   1.000
_cell.length_c   1.000
_cell.angle_alpha   90.00
_cell.angle_beta   90.00
_cell.angle_gamma   90.00
#
_symmetry.space_group_name_H-M   'P 1'
#
loop_
_entity.id
_entity.type
_entity.pdbx_description
1 polymer ?
#
loop_
_entity_poly.entity_id
_entity_poly.type
_entity_poly.pdbx_seq_one_letter_code
_entity_poly.pdbx_strand_id
1 'polypeptide(L)'
;MPKFPKKLITNEIWRRIKRNGSFRVKKKAMIVEAAKRVPEINPNPMESTANGWQQEVANVSQMEPAIASFMDVVEASKGHAGTTQSAEEGPAGSNVDSKSSMYEFRDHLKTWAITHQIKHTAVNSLLTILKTNIPDNVLPADARTLVKTPAKVQITHDDEMGGEYWHYGLQKVLTKVLMFSKNQSITKISLIVNIDGVPISKSSTSAFWPILVKIHEMDEIAPLVVGIFSGMYKPKDVNSFLRRFVDDMNVLLQHGISINNRAIEVTLRCFVCDTPARAMLRGVIGHNGYASCLKCVTEGEYCYSHGKMIFPELNAALRTDSAFRSRTYEGHHKHDSILEEITRLDMIKDFPIGCEKDY
;
A
#
# COMPACT_ATOMS: atom_id res chain seq x y z
N MET A 1 -5.12 15.99 39.36
CA MET A 1 -5.47 15.06 38.25
C MET A 1 -6.03 15.85 37.09
N PRO A 2 -5.32 16.03 35.97
CA PRO A 2 -5.94 16.60 34.78
C PRO A 2 -6.71 15.50 34.03
N LYS A 3 -7.99 15.77 33.78
CA LYS A 3 -8.94 14.88 33.11
C LYS A 3 -8.54 14.69 31.63
N PHE A 4 -8.35 13.44 31.22
CA PHE A 4 -8.21 13.06 29.81
C PHE A 4 -9.48 13.43 29.03
N PRO A 5 -9.39 14.12 27.88
CA PRO A 5 -10.54 14.32 27.03
C PRO A 5 -10.87 13.01 26.30
N LYS A 6 -11.92 12.32 26.76
CA LYS A 6 -12.62 11.27 26.01
C LYS A 6 -13.26 11.89 24.76
N LYS A 7 -12.52 11.97 23.65
CA LYS A 7 -13.12 11.98 22.31
C LYS A 7 -12.36 11.02 21.42
N LEU A 8 -12.95 9.83 21.32
CA LEU A 8 -12.64 8.77 20.38
C LEU A 8 -12.41 9.32 18.97
N ILE A 9 -11.32 8.87 18.36
CA ILE A 9 -11.03 8.94 16.92
C ILE A 9 -12.24 8.32 16.21
N THR A 10 -13.07 9.16 15.59
CA THR A 10 -14.29 8.69 14.92
C THR A 10 -13.96 8.05 13.58
N ASN A 11 -14.86 7.18 13.11
CA ASN A 11 -14.97 6.64 11.75
C ASN A 11 -14.71 7.66 10.59
N GLU A 12 -14.65 8.95 10.89
CA GLU A 12 -14.44 10.04 9.97
C GLU A 12 -13.00 10.14 9.42
N ILE A 13 -11.98 9.77 10.22
CA ILE A 13 -10.58 9.73 9.75
C ILE A 13 -10.41 8.62 8.71
N TRP A 14 -10.91 7.41 9.01
CA TRP A 14 -10.95 6.28 8.08
C TRP A 14 -11.72 6.59 6.79
N ARG A 15 -12.80 7.38 6.87
CA ARG A 15 -13.54 7.90 5.69
C ARG A 15 -12.70 8.88 4.84
N ARG A 16 -11.80 9.64 5.45
CA ARG A 16 -11.02 10.69 4.77
C ARG A 16 -9.88 10.12 3.92
N ILE A 17 -9.27 9.02 4.37
CA ILE A 17 -8.21 8.31 3.64
C ILE A 17 -8.71 7.71 2.32
N LYS A 18 -9.92 7.11 2.32
CA LYS A 18 -10.55 6.60 1.09
C LYS A 18 -10.92 7.71 0.09
N ARG A 19 -11.14 8.95 0.56
CA ARG A 19 -11.60 10.10 -0.25
C ARG A 19 -10.49 10.84 -1.00
N ASN A 20 -9.22 10.66 -0.64
CA ASN A 20 -8.12 11.41 -1.23
C ASN A 20 -7.37 10.60 -2.30
N GLY A 21 -7.93 10.54 -3.51
CA GLY A 21 -7.25 10.00 -4.70
C GLY A 21 -5.89 10.66 -4.98
N SER A 22 -5.72 11.93 -4.59
CA SER A 22 -4.46 12.68 -4.68
C SER A 22 -3.31 12.06 -3.87
N PHE A 23 -3.60 11.40 -2.74
CA PHE A 23 -2.59 10.73 -1.92
C PHE A 23 -2.00 9.52 -2.66
N ARG A 24 -2.83 8.72 -3.33
CA ARG A 24 -2.39 7.58 -4.13
C ARG A 24 -1.54 8.00 -5.33
N VAL A 25 -1.93 9.07 -6.03
CA VAL A 25 -1.20 9.56 -7.23
C VAL A 25 0.18 10.08 -6.86
N LYS A 26 0.30 10.94 -5.83
CA LYS A 26 1.60 11.47 -5.39
C LYS A 26 2.53 10.39 -4.85
N LYS A 27 1.97 9.41 -4.13
CA LYS A 27 2.75 8.31 -3.56
C LYS A 27 3.12 7.25 -4.60
N LYS A 28 2.27 7.02 -5.63
CA LYS A 28 2.60 6.20 -6.82
C LYS A 28 3.84 6.77 -7.50
N ALA A 29 3.87 8.06 -7.81
CA ALA A 29 5.02 8.69 -8.45
C ALA A 29 6.29 8.56 -7.59
N MET A 30 6.21 8.82 -6.29
CA MET A 30 7.37 8.72 -5.38
C MET A 30 7.90 7.28 -5.24
N ILE A 31 7.02 6.29 -5.12
CA ILE A 31 7.41 4.88 -4.98
C ILE A 31 7.96 4.34 -6.30
N VAL A 32 7.33 4.65 -7.44
CA VAL A 32 7.83 4.25 -8.77
C VAL A 32 9.19 4.88 -9.05
N GLU A 33 9.36 6.17 -8.73
CA GLU A 33 10.64 6.86 -8.91
C GLU A 33 11.75 6.31 -8.00
N ALA A 34 11.42 5.97 -6.75
CA ALA A 34 12.37 5.30 -5.85
C ALA A 34 12.68 3.86 -6.29
N ALA A 35 11.71 3.13 -6.84
CA ALA A 35 11.87 1.79 -7.38
C ALA A 35 12.85 1.75 -8.57
N LYS A 36 12.80 2.76 -9.44
CA LYS A 36 13.70 2.91 -10.59
C LYS A 36 15.17 3.15 -10.19
N ARG A 37 15.41 3.61 -8.96
CA ARG A 37 16.75 3.89 -8.42
C ARG A 37 17.37 2.69 -7.70
N VAL A 38 16.65 1.56 -7.62
CA VAL A 38 17.21 0.31 -7.07
C VAL A 38 17.91 -0.42 -8.21
N PRO A 39 19.25 -0.59 -8.17
CA PRO A 39 19.98 -1.30 -9.21
C PRO A 39 19.33 -2.66 -9.50
N GLU A 40 19.31 -3.07 -10.77
CA GLU A 40 18.98 -4.46 -11.11
C GLU A 40 20.03 -5.35 -10.44
N ILE A 41 19.61 -6.18 -9.48
CA ILE A 41 20.44 -7.26 -8.98
C ILE A 41 20.52 -8.27 -10.12
N ASN A 42 21.56 -8.12 -10.92
CA ASN A 42 21.86 -8.99 -12.06
C ASN A 42 22.11 -10.41 -11.53
N PRO A 43 21.31 -11.43 -11.89
CA PRO A 43 21.81 -12.79 -11.82
C PRO A 43 22.98 -12.90 -12.81
N ASN A 44 24.12 -13.44 -12.37
CA ASN A 44 25.36 -13.54 -13.14
C ASN A 44 25.20 -13.93 -14.62
N PRO A 45 26.09 -13.47 -15.52
CA PRO A 45 25.85 -13.37 -16.95
C PRO A 45 26.14 -14.68 -17.70
N MET A 46 25.28 -15.03 -18.65
CA MET A 46 25.68 -15.81 -19.83
C MET A 46 25.05 -15.18 -21.09
N GLU A 47 25.97 -14.69 -21.92
CA GLU A 47 25.95 -14.05 -23.23
C GLU A 47 24.68 -14.01 -24.13
N SER A 48 24.52 -12.79 -24.70
CA SER A 48 24.13 -12.46 -26.09
C SER A 48 22.64 -12.61 -26.45
N THR A 49 21.97 -11.69 -27.15
CA THR A 49 22.37 -10.62 -28.06
C THR A 49 21.36 -9.47 -27.96
N ALA A 50 21.88 -8.25 -27.80
CA ALA A 50 21.15 -7.03 -28.12
C ALA A 50 20.96 -6.92 -29.64
N ASN A 51 19.78 -6.48 -30.07
CA ASN A 51 19.54 -5.50 -31.15
C ASN A 51 18.05 -5.53 -31.52
N GLY A 52 17.29 -4.48 -31.18
CA GLY A 52 15.89 -4.34 -31.63
C GLY A 52 15.05 -3.22 -31.02
N TRP A 53 15.47 -2.58 -29.92
CA TRP A 53 14.57 -1.69 -29.16
C TRP A 53 14.94 -0.21 -29.22
N GLN A 54 15.10 0.35 -30.42
CA GLN A 54 15.28 1.80 -30.60
C GLN A 54 14.28 2.46 -31.57
N GLN A 55 13.19 1.78 -31.98
CA GLN A 55 12.22 2.38 -32.91
C GLN A 55 10.76 2.44 -32.46
N GLU A 56 10.39 2.02 -31.24
CA GLU A 56 8.98 2.07 -30.78
C GLU A 56 8.67 3.06 -29.65
N VAL A 57 9.59 3.98 -29.33
CA VAL A 57 9.36 5.01 -28.29
C VAL A 57 8.56 6.22 -28.81
N ALA A 58 8.19 6.24 -30.10
CA ALA A 58 7.53 7.41 -30.71
C ALA A 58 5.99 7.39 -30.68
N ASN A 59 5.33 6.30 -30.25
CA ASN A 59 3.86 6.19 -30.32
C ASN A 59 3.11 6.10 -28.97
N VAL A 60 3.79 6.29 -27.83
CA VAL A 60 3.15 6.24 -26.49
C VAL A 60 2.70 7.63 -26.00
N SER A 61 2.31 8.51 -26.93
CA SER A 61 1.69 9.82 -26.61
C SER A 61 0.16 9.75 -26.53
N GLN A 62 -0.46 8.60 -26.77
CA GLN A 62 -1.91 8.48 -26.80
C GLN A 62 -2.37 7.19 -26.12
N MET A 63 -2.41 7.15 -24.77
CA MET A 63 -3.39 6.36 -23.99
C MET A 63 -3.17 6.47 -22.46
N GLU A 64 -4.03 7.23 -21.80
CA GLU A 64 -4.56 6.97 -20.43
C GLU A 64 -6.01 7.50 -20.42
N PRO A 65 -6.98 6.98 -19.60
CA PRO A 65 -6.80 6.24 -18.34
C PRO A 65 -7.78 5.04 -18.14
N ALA A 66 -7.28 3.80 -18.07
CA ALA A 66 -8.15 2.61 -17.89
C ALA A 66 -8.06 1.93 -16.50
N ILE A 67 -7.24 2.40 -15.56
CA ILE A 67 -6.78 1.54 -14.45
C ILE A 67 -7.30 1.98 -13.07
N ALA A 68 -7.85 3.19 -12.93
CA ALA A 68 -8.56 3.58 -11.72
C ALA A 68 -9.91 2.85 -11.54
N SER A 69 -10.36 2.10 -12.55
CA SER A 69 -11.68 1.47 -12.66
C SER A 69 -11.95 0.22 -11.83
N PHE A 70 -10.93 -0.48 -11.35
CA PHE A 70 -11.12 -1.93 -11.16
C PHE A 70 -11.30 -2.42 -9.72
N MET A 71 -11.22 -1.55 -8.70
CA MET A 71 -11.24 -2.01 -7.31
C MET A 71 -12.62 -2.44 -6.78
N ASP A 72 -13.74 -2.05 -7.41
CA ASP A 72 -15.06 -2.14 -6.75
C ASP A 72 -16.18 -2.87 -7.52
N VAL A 73 -15.91 -3.47 -8.69
CA VAL A 73 -16.92 -4.22 -9.48
C VAL A 73 -17.21 -5.62 -8.89
N VAL A 74 -16.30 -6.22 -8.13
CA VAL A 74 -16.34 -7.68 -7.85
C VAL A 74 -17.20 -8.07 -6.63
N GLU A 75 -17.61 -7.11 -5.78
CA GLU A 75 -18.58 -7.40 -4.70
C GLU A 75 -20.04 -7.50 -5.20
N ALA A 76 -20.29 -7.36 -6.51
CA ALA A 76 -21.63 -7.46 -7.08
C ALA A 76 -22.03 -8.89 -7.53
N SER A 77 -21.09 -9.84 -7.68
CA SER A 77 -21.38 -11.10 -8.39
C SER A 77 -21.42 -12.38 -7.52
N LYS A 78 -21.35 -12.29 -6.19
CA LYS A 78 -21.49 -13.46 -5.30
C LYS A 78 -22.85 -13.45 -4.60
N GLY A 79 -23.88 -13.90 -5.30
CA GLY A 79 -25.24 -13.95 -4.77
C GLY A 79 -26.24 -14.71 -5.63
N HIS A 80 -25.88 -15.90 -6.14
CA HIS A 80 -26.90 -16.87 -6.56
C HIS A 80 -26.36 -18.30 -6.54
N ALA A 81 -26.65 -19.04 -5.46
CA ALA A 81 -26.68 -20.49 -5.46
C ALA A 81 -28.11 -20.88 -5.09
N GLY A 82 -28.79 -21.54 -6.03
CA GLY A 82 -30.23 -21.76 -5.99
C GLY A 82 -30.67 -22.87 -5.03
N THR A 83 -31.96 -22.87 -4.73
CA THR A 83 -32.70 -24.07 -4.33
C THR A 83 -34.11 -23.94 -4.93
N THR A 84 -34.45 -24.93 -5.75
CA THR A 84 -35.70 -25.08 -6.48
C THR A 84 -36.74 -25.74 -5.59
N GLN A 85 -37.98 -25.24 -5.57
CA GLN A 85 -39.20 -26.06 -5.46
C GLN A 85 -40.44 -25.28 -5.95
N SER A 86 -41.12 -25.92 -6.90
CA SER A 86 -42.51 -25.89 -7.43
C SER A 86 -43.58 -25.15 -6.60
N ALA A 87 -44.70 -24.62 -7.09
CA ALA A 87 -45.36 -24.45 -8.40
C ALA A 87 -46.53 -23.44 -8.20
N GLU A 88 -46.91 -22.71 -9.25
CA GLU A 88 -48.30 -22.42 -9.72
C GLU A 88 -48.31 -21.20 -10.65
N GLU A 89 -48.91 -21.38 -11.83
CA GLU A 89 -48.96 -20.44 -12.94
C GLU A 89 -50.06 -19.38 -12.79
N GLY A 90 -49.74 -18.14 -13.18
CA GLY A 90 -50.70 -17.05 -13.44
C GLY A 90 -50.02 -15.91 -14.20
N PRO A 91 -50.62 -15.32 -15.25
CA PRO A 91 -49.90 -14.52 -16.24
C PRO A 91 -49.73 -13.07 -15.78
N ALA A 92 -48.50 -12.60 -15.67
CA ALA A 92 -48.19 -11.17 -15.52
C ALA A 92 -46.87 -10.81 -16.22
N GLY A 93 -46.89 -10.85 -17.56
CA GLY A 93 -45.82 -10.30 -18.38
C GLY A 93 -45.83 -8.76 -18.32
N SER A 94 -44.72 -8.17 -17.87
CA SER A 94 -44.11 -6.88 -18.31
C SER A 94 -43.33 -6.12 -17.22
N ASN A 95 -43.34 -6.55 -15.95
CA ASN A 95 -42.75 -5.73 -14.85
C ASN A 95 -41.36 -6.20 -14.33
N VAL A 96 -40.80 -7.27 -14.89
CA VAL A 96 -39.53 -7.87 -14.44
C VAL A 96 -38.31 -7.18 -15.09
N ASP A 97 -38.43 -6.72 -16.34
CA ASP A 97 -37.34 -6.09 -17.10
C ASP A 97 -36.96 -4.69 -16.58
N SER A 98 -37.92 -3.88 -16.16
CA SER A 98 -37.67 -2.49 -15.73
C SER A 98 -36.87 -2.42 -14.42
N LYS A 99 -37.15 -3.31 -13.47
CA LYS A 99 -36.40 -3.37 -12.20
C LYS A 99 -34.99 -3.89 -12.37
N SER A 100 -34.79 -4.90 -13.23
CA SER A 100 -33.46 -5.46 -13.52
C SER A 100 -32.54 -4.40 -14.13
N SER A 101 -33.06 -3.65 -15.11
CA SER A 101 -32.38 -2.52 -15.75
C SER A 101 -31.95 -1.43 -14.75
N MET A 102 -32.78 -1.14 -13.73
CA MET A 102 -32.46 -0.11 -12.73
C MET A 102 -31.34 -0.54 -11.75
N TYR A 103 -31.23 -1.84 -11.43
CA TYR A 103 -30.10 -2.36 -10.64
C TYR A 103 -28.80 -2.33 -11.44
N GLU A 104 -28.86 -2.63 -12.73
CA GLU A 104 -27.71 -2.52 -13.64
C GLU A 104 -27.24 -1.07 -13.77
N PHE A 105 -28.18 -0.12 -13.92
CA PHE A 105 -27.88 1.31 -13.90
C PHE A 105 -27.15 1.75 -12.62
N ARG A 106 -27.62 1.28 -11.45
CA ARG A 106 -26.96 1.55 -10.17
C ARG A 106 -25.53 1.01 -10.14
N ASP A 107 -25.29 -0.17 -10.68
CA ASP A 107 -23.96 -0.78 -10.68
C ASP A 107 -23.01 -0.08 -11.67
N HIS A 108 -23.51 0.38 -12.82
CA HIS A 108 -22.78 1.25 -13.73
C HIS A 108 -22.41 2.59 -13.09
N LEU A 109 -23.35 3.23 -12.38
CA LEU A 109 -23.09 4.50 -11.69
C LEU A 109 -22.07 4.33 -10.55
N LYS A 110 -22.17 3.22 -9.81
CA LYS A 110 -21.17 2.84 -8.80
C LYS A 110 -19.80 2.69 -9.43
N THR A 111 -19.70 1.90 -10.50
CA THR A 111 -18.44 1.64 -11.22
C THR A 111 -17.85 2.95 -11.70
N TRP A 112 -18.62 3.78 -12.40
CA TRP A 112 -18.19 5.10 -12.89
C TRP A 112 -17.61 5.99 -11.78
N ALA A 113 -18.32 6.11 -10.65
CA ALA A 113 -17.91 6.98 -9.54
C ALA A 113 -16.56 6.55 -8.96
N ILE A 114 -16.32 5.25 -8.87
CA ILE A 114 -15.07 4.66 -8.39
C ILE A 114 -13.97 4.85 -9.43
N THR A 115 -14.26 4.51 -10.68
CA THR A 115 -13.33 4.59 -11.80
C THR A 115 -12.73 5.97 -11.96
N HIS A 116 -13.57 6.99 -11.87
CA HIS A 116 -13.14 8.37 -12.08
C HIS A 116 -12.75 9.07 -10.77
N GLN A 117 -12.71 8.31 -9.66
CA GLN A 117 -12.37 8.83 -8.32
C GLN A 117 -13.19 10.09 -7.98
N ILE A 118 -14.48 10.07 -8.31
CA ILE A 118 -15.36 11.22 -8.14
C ILE A 118 -15.52 11.50 -6.65
N LYS A 119 -15.39 12.77 -6.26
CA LYS A 119 -15.57 13.18 -4.87
C LYS A 119 -16.98 12.78 -4.40
N HIS A 120 -17.07 12.19 -3.22
CA HIS A 120 -18.37 11.83 -2.62
C HIS A 120 -19.37 13.00 -2.57
N THR A 121 -18.90 14.24 -2.41
CA THR A 121 -19.76 15.42 -2.47
C THR A 121 -20.42 15.59 -3.84
N ALA A 122 -19.67 15.42 -4.92
CA ALA A 122 -20.18 15.49 -6.28
C ALA A 122 -21.11 14.30 -6.59
N VAL A 123 -20.76 13.09 -6.14
CA VAL A 123 -21.65 11.91 -6.27
C VAL A 123 -22.96 12.13 -5.50
N ASN A 124 -22.91 12.68 -4.28
CA ASN A 124 -24.12 13.00 -3.51
C ASN A 124 -25.00 14.02 -4.24
N SER A 125 -24.42 15.11 -4.77
CA SER A 125 -25.17 16.09 -5.57
C SER A 125 -25.82 15.45 -6.79
N LEU A 126 -25.11 14.56 -7.50
CA LEU A 126 -25.66 13.83 -8.63
C LEU A 126 -26.79 12.87 -8.21
N LEU A 127 -26.61 12.13 -7.12
CA LEU A 127 -27.63 11.23 -6.58
C LEU A 127 -28.90 11.97 -6.18
N THR A 128 -28.79 13.18 -5.63
CA THR A 128 -29.95 14.04 -5.34
C THR A 128 -30.71 14.40 -6.61
N ILE A 129 -30.02 14.82 -7.68
CA ILE A 129 -30.64 15.14 -8.97
C ILE A 129 -31.32 13.90 -9.56
N LEU A 130 -30.63 12.76 -9.58
CA LEU A 130 -31.15 11.53 -10.15
C LEU A 130 -32.37 11.01 -9.37
N LYS A 131 -32.38 11.12 -8.04
CA LYS A 131 -33.54 10.75 -7.22
C LYS A 131 -34.79 11.57 -7.51
N THR A 132 -34.64 12.86 -7.82
CA THR A 132 -35.78 13.71 -8.17
C THR A 132 -36.42 13.30 -9.50
N ASN A 133 -35.63 12.75 -10.42
CA ASN A 133 -36.07 12.45 -11.79
C ASN A 133 -36.33 10.95 -12.05
N ILE A 134 -35.89 10.06 -11.15
CA ILE A 134 -36.05 8.60 -11.27
C ILE A 134 -36.84 8.10 -10.03
N PRO A 135 -38.15 7.82 -10.17
CA PRO A 135 -39.06 7.61 -9.04
C PRO A 135 -38.89 6.29 -8.26
N ASP A 136 -37.95 5.42 -8.64
CA ASP A 136 -37.96 4.02 -8.18
C ASP A 136 -37.14 3.73 -6.90
N ASN A 137 -36.60 4.74 -6.20
CA ASN A 137 -35.86 4.60 -4.94
C ASN A 137 -34.65 3.61 -4.96
N VAL A 138 -34.26 3.10 -6.13
CA VAL A 138 -33.17 2.13 -6.31
C VAL A 138 -31.81 2.76 -6.01
N LEU A 139 -31.66 4.06 -6.28
CA LEU A 139 -30.45 4.81 -5.99
C LEU A 139 -30.41 5.24 -4.51
N PRO A 140 -29.27 5.06 -3.81
CA PRO A 140 -29.13 5.58 -2.46
C PRO A 140 -28.94 7.11 -2.47
N ALA A 141 -29.20 7.76 -1.35
CA ALA A 141 -28.94 9.20 -1.20
C ALA A 141 -27.48 9.53 -0.88
N ASP A 142 -26.70 8.54 -0.43
CA ASP A 142 -25.31 8.72 -0.02
C ASP A 142 -24.38 7.87 -0.89
N ALA A 143 -23.34 8.50 -1.41
CA ALA A 143 -22.31 7.89 -2.21
C ALA A 143 -21.63 6.71 -1.52
N ARG A 144 -21.51 6.72 -0.17
CA ARG A 144 -20.96 5.57 0.60
C ARG A 144 -21.85 4.34 0.48
N THR A 145 -23.16 4.54 0.44
CA THR A 145 -24.15 3.47 0.24
C THR A 145 -24.18 3.02 -1.21
N LEU A 146 -23.93 3.93 -2.17
CA LEU A 146 -23.76 3.57 -3.59
C LEU A 146 -22.57 2.62 -3.75
N VAL A 147 -21.42 2.97 -3.19
CA VAL A 147 -20.18 2.18 -3.29
C VAL A 147 -20.08 1.06 -2.24
N LYS A 148 -21.17 0.75 -1.53
CA LYS A 148 -21.25 -0.32 -0.50
C LYS A 148 -20.07 -0.31 0.49
N THR A 149 -19.66 0.88 0.97
CA THR A 149 -18.53 0.94 1.91
C THR A 149 -18.86 0.15 3.19
N PRO A 150 -18.02 -0.82 3.61
CA PRO A 150 -18.27 -1.61 4.81
C PRO A 150 -18.48 -0.73 6.04
N ALA A 151 -19.57 -0.95 6.77
CA ALA A 151 -19.93 -0.16 7.94
C ALA A 151 -19.12 -0.54 9.20
N LYS A 152 -18.56 -1.76 9.23
CA LYS A 152 -17.72 -2.28 10.29
C LYS A 152 -16.45 -2.85 9.69
N VAL A 153 -15.32 -2.52 10.31
CA VAL A 153 -14.01 -3.03 9.93
C VAL A 153 -13.39 -3.60 11.19
N GLN A 154 -12.71 -4.74 11.09
CA GLN A 154 -11.97 -5.28 12.24
C GLN A 154 -10.71 -4.45 12.46
N ILE A 155 -10.69 -3.72 13.57
CA ILE A 155 -9.55 -2.95 14.05
C ILE A 155 -8.94 -3.73 15.20
N THR A 156 -7.62 -3.93 15.12
CA THR A 156 -6.83 -4.46 16.22
C THR A 156 -6.53 -3.30 17.16
N HIS A 157 -6.87 -3.48 18.42
CA HIS A 157 -6.46 -2.59 19.50
C HIS A 157 -5.35 -3.32 20.25
N ASP A 158 -4.14 -2.82 20.09
CA ASP A 158 -2.96 -3.31 20.79
C ASP A 158 -2.39 -2.13 21.59
N ASP A 159 -2.48 -2.24 22.91
CA ASP A 159 -2.03 -1.20 23.83
C ASP A 159 -0.52 -0.96 23.72
N GLU A 160 0.26 -1.95 23.27
CA GLU A 160 1.70 -1.83 23.05
C GLU A 160 2.00 -0.97 21.82
N MET A 161 1.16 -1.05 20.78
CA MET A 161 1.30 -0.27 19.55
C MET A 161 0.97 1.22 19.77
N GLY A 162 0.13 1.53 20.77
CA GLY A 162 -0.24 2.90 21.12
C GLY A 162 -1.22 3.57 20.14
N GLY A 163 -2.02 2.77 19.44
CA GLY A 163 -3.03 3.25 18.48
C GLY A 163 -3.90 2.14 17.92
N GLU A 164 -4.62 2.46 16.85
CA GLU A 164 -5.51 1.55 16.13
C GLU A 164 -4.80 0.98 14.90
N TYR A 165 -4.93 -0.33 14.69
CA TYR A 165 -4.36 -0.99 13.53
C TYR A 165 -5.41 -1.73 12.71
N TRP A 166 -5.45 -1.43 11.43
CA TRP A 166 -6.21 -2.19 10.45
C TRP A 166 -5.26 -3.01 9.59
N HIS A 167 -5.61 -4.28 9.40
CA HIS A 167 -4.84 -5.19 8.56
C HIS A 167 -5.76 -5.87 7.55
N TYR A 168 -5.48 -5.67 6.26
CA TYR A 168 -6.22 -6.34 5.20
C TYR A 168 -5.61 -7.70 4.89
N GLY A 169 -4.29 -7.76 4.83
CA GLY A 169 -3.50 -8.95 4.52
C GLY A 169 -2.87 -8.91 3.14
N LEU A 170 -1.58 -9.21 3.05
CA LEU A 170 -0.76 -9.12 1.85
C LEU A 170 -1.26 -10.12 0.79
N GLN A 171 -1.51 -11.37 1.18
CA GLN A 171 -2.03 -12.39 0.25
C GLN A 171 -3.36 -11.94 -0.37
N LYS A 172 -4.29 -11.41 0.43
CA LYS A 172 -5.60 -10.94 -0.08
C LYS A 172 -5.46 -9.80 -1.07
N VAL A 173 -4.57 -8.85 -0.79
CA VAL A 173 -4.23 -7.74 -1.69
C VAL A 173 -3.70 -8.26 -3.02
N LEU A 174 -2.70 -9.14 -2.97
CA LEU A 174 -2.05 -9.68 -4.17
C LEU A 174 -3.00 -10.55 -4.97
N THR A 175 -3.74 -11.46 -4.32
CA THR A 175 -4.77 -12.28 -4.98
C THR A 175 -5.74 -11.41 -5.76
N LYS A 176 -6.23 -10.33 -5.14
CA LYS A 176 -7.19 -9.45 -5.80
C LYS A 176 -6.60 -8.80 -7.05
N VAL A 177 -5.34 -8.36 -7.04
CA VAL A 177 -4.74 -7.74 -8.23
C VAL A 177 -4.40 -8.78 -9.30
N LEU A 178 -3.81 -9.90 -8.91
CA LEU A 178 -3.33 -10.93 -9.84
C LEU A 178 -4.49 -11.68 -10.51
N MET A 179 -5.61 -11.89 -9.82
CA MET A 179 -6.81 -12.52 -10.42
C MET A 179 -7.36 -11.75 -11.62
N PHE A 180 -7.20 -10.42 -11.65
CA PHE A 180 -7.68 -9.56 -12.74
C PHE A 180 -6.57 -9.12 -13.69
N SER A 181 -5.33 -9.56 -13.47
CA SER A 181 -4.26 -9.34 -14.42
C SER A 181 -4.57 -10.11 -15.71
N LYS A 182 -4.60 -9.40 -16.84
CA LYS A 182 -4.68 -10.03 -18.16
C LYS A 182 -3.39 -10.76 -18.53
N ASN A 183 -2.29 -10.43 -17.85
CA ASN A 183 -1.00 -11.01 -18.15
C ASN A 183 -0.88 -12.40 -17.52
N GLN A 184 -1.14 -13.39 -18.36
CA GLN A 184 -1.16 -14.80 -18.01
C GLN A 184 0.23 -15.45 -17.90
N SER A 185 1.30 -14.76 -18.33
CA SER A 185 2.66 -15.30 -18.31
C SER A 185 3.46 -14.96 -17.04
N ILE A 186 2.88 -14.21 -16.11
CA ILE A 186 3.55 -13.86 -14.85
C ILE A 186 3.74 -15.12 -13.99
N THR A 187 5.00 -15.51 -13.80
CA THR A 187 5.41 -16.63 -12.92
C THR A 187 6.12 -16.15 -11.67
N LYS A 188 6.55 -14.88 -11.63
CA LYS A 188 7.26 -14.26 -10.52
C LYS A 188 6.86 -12.79 -10.37
N ILE A 189 6.73 -12.34 -9.13
CA ILE A 189 6.55 -10.93 -8.80
C ILE A 189 7.50 -10.48 -7.69
N SER A 190 7.95 -9.22 -7.79
CA SER A 190 8.84 -8.58 -6.84
C SER A 190 8.12 -7.43 -6.14
N LEU A 191 8.12 -7.47 -4.81
CA LEU A 191 7.41 -6.52 -3.96
C LEU A 191 8.32 -5.38 -3.52
N ILE A 192 7.85 -4.16 -3.67
CA ILE A 192 8.47 -2.95 -3.12
C ILE A 192 7.57 -2.44 -2.01
N VAL A 193 8.12 -2.37 -0.81
CA VAL A 193 7.36 -2.03 0.40
C VAL A 193 7.63 -0.57 0.75
N ASN A 194 6.58 0.18 1.08
CA ASN A 194 6.71 1.53 1.58
C ASN A 194 5.92 1.72 2.87
N ILE A 195 6.59 2.26 3.88
CA ILE A 195 6.03 2.50 5.21
C ILE A 195 6.57 3.85 5.70
N ASP A 196 5.75 4.89 5.54
CA ASP A 196 6.10 6.26 5.91
C ASP A 196 4.93 6.92 6.65
N GLY A 197 5.26 7.81 7.58
CA GLY A 197 4.28 8.65 8.26
C GLY A 197 3.64 9.65 7.31
N VAL A 198 2.31 9.75 7.35
CA VAL A 198 1.52 10.68 6.54
C VAL A 198 0.73 11.60 7.47
N PRO A 199 0.82 12.93 7.30
CA PRO A 199 -0.06 13.83 8.03
C PRO A 199 -1.51 13.70 7.54
N ILE A 200 -2.44 13.38 8.45
CA ILE A 200 -3.88 13.27 8.13
C ILE A 200 -4.53 14.65 7.98
N SER A 201 -4.06 15.63 8.75
CA SER A 201 -4.52 17.01 8.63
C SER A 201 -3.44 18.00 9.07
N LYS A 202 -3.59 19.27 8.68
CA LYS A 202 -2.69 20.36 9.05
C LYS A 202 -2.79 20.77 10.53
N SER A 203 -3.82 20.31 11.25
CA SER A 203 -4.17 20.78 12.59
C SER A 203 -4.36 19.65 13.62
N SER A 204 -4.23 18.39 13.22
CA SER A 204 -4.34 17.23 14.13
C SER A 204 -2.96 16.65 14.39
N THR A 205 -2.68 16.31 15.64
CA THR A 205 -1.50 15.52 16.03
C THR A 205 -1.56 14.08 15.55
N SER A 206 -2.71 13.59 15.05
CA SER A 206 -2.87 12.20 14.62
C SER A 206 -1.88 11.79 13.53
N ALA A 207 -1.09 10.75 13.82
CA ALA A 207 -0.18 10.11 12.89
C ALA A 207 -0.88 8.97 12.13
N PHE A 208 -0.43 8.77 10.89
CA PHE A 208 -0.94 7.75 9.99
C PHE A 208 0.20 7.02 9.31
N TRP A 209 0.25 5.71 9.47
CA TRP A 209 1.35 4.89 8.98
C TRP A 209 0.79 3.73 8.15
N PRO A 210 0.60 3.93 6.84
CA PRO A 210 0.19 2.88 5.94
C PRO A 210 1.37 1.98 5.57
N ILE A 211 1.12 0.68 5.56
CA ILE A 211 1.97 -0.32 4.93
C ILE A 211 1.48 -0.49 3.50
N LEU A 212 2.29 -0.04 2.55
CA LEU A 212 1.99 -0.10 1.12
C LEU A 212 2.92 -1.08 0.42
N VAL A 213 2.38 -1.78 -0.58
CA VAL A 213 3.13 -2.68 -1.44
C VAL A 213 2.87 -2.35 -2.90
N LYS A 214 3.95 -2.27 -3.68
CA LYS A 214 3.94 -2.11 -5.12
C LYS A 214 4.53 -3.36 -5.77
N ILE A 215 3.86 -3.88 -6.79
CA ILE A 215 4.39 -4.94 -7.64
C ILE A 215 5.27 -4.28 -8.69
N HIS A 216 6.54 -4.66 -8.74
CA HIS A 216 7.54 -4.05 -9.62
C HIS A 216 7.22 -4.32 -11.10
N GLU A 217 6.85 -5.55 -11.43
CA GLU A 217 6.58 -6.01 -12.80
C GLU A 217 5.25 -5.46 -13.37
N MET A 218 4.44 -4.78 -12.54
CA MET A 218 3.14 -4.24 -12.92
C MET A 218 3.09 -2.74 -12.61
N ASP A 219 3.85 -1.96 -13.38
CA ASP A 219 4.06 -0.52 -13.17
C ASP A 219 2.76 0.31 -13.22
N GLU A 220 1.80 -0.16 -13.99
CA GLU A 220 0.49 0.44 -14.15
C GLU A 220 -0.36 0.40 -12.86
N ILE A 221 -0.16 -0.62 -12.02
CA ILE A 221 -0.91 -0.83 -10.78
C ILE A 221 -0.44 0.13 -9.68
N ALA A 222 -1.33 0.94 -9.12
CA ALA A 222 -0.96 1.81 -8.02
C ALA A 222 -0.54 1.02 -6.76
N PRO A 223 0.30 1.59 -5.87
CA PRO A 223 0.64 0.96 -4.59
C PRO A 223 -0.61 0.55 -3.82
N LEU A 224 -0.58 -0.68 -3.33
CA LEU A 224 -1.68 -1.36 -2.68
C LEU A 224 -1.54 -1.22 -1.15
N VAL A 225 -2.66 -1.04 -0.46
CA VAL A 225 -2.66 -0.89 1.00
C VAL A 225 -2.81 -2.27 1.65
N VAL A 226 -1.83 -2.66 2.45
CA VAL A 226 -1.82 -3.93 3.18
C VAL A 226 -2.33 -3.77 4.60
N GLY A 227 -1.86 -2.71 5.27
CA GLY A 227 -2.22 -2.38 6.63
C GLY A 227 -2.09 -0.90 6.89
N ILE A 228 -2.74 -0.43 7.95
CA ILE A 228 -2.76 0.97 8.34
C ILE A 228 -2.74 1.05 9.86
N PHE A 229 -1.78 1.80 10.39
CA PHE A 229 -1.83 2.28 11.76
C PHE A 229 -2.33 3.74 11.82
N SER A 230 -3.17 4.03 12.81
CA SER A 230 -3.59 5.38 13.16
C SER A 230 -3.52 5.58 14.66
N GLY A 231 -2.83 6.64 15.09
CA GLY A 231 -2.67 6.97 16.51
C GLY A 231 -2.42 8.46 16.70
N MET A 232 -2.29 8.90 17.95
CA MET A 232 -1.93 10.29 18.27
C MET A 232 -0.46 10.60 17.94
N TYR A 233 0.37 9.57 17.84
CA TYR A 233 1.79 9.64 17.49
C TYR A 233 2.12 8.45 16.59
N LYS A 234 3.37 8.36 16.12
CA LYS A 234 3.88 7.16 15.45
C LYS A 234 3.71 5.91 16.35
N PRO A 235 3.73 4.68 15.78
CA PRO A 235 3.66 3.46 16.57
C PRO A 235 4.65 3.51 17.74
N LYS A 236 4.14 3.24 18.95
CA LYS A 236 4.97 3.22 20.16
C LYS A 236 5.93 2.04 20.11
N ASP A 237 5.40 0.86 19.80
CA ASP A 237 6.18 -0.29 19.40
C ASP A 237 6.03 -0.57 17.91
N VAL A 238 7.17 -0.58 17.21
CA VAL A 238 7.23 -0.79 15.75
C VAL A 238 7.09 -2.27 15.42
N ASN A 239 7.54 -3.16 16.32
CA ASN A 239 7.50 -4.60 16.09
C ASN A 239 6.06 -5.12 16.10
N SER A 240 5.24 -4.74 17.08
CA SER A 240 3.80 -5.04 17.13
C SER A 240 3.05 -4.44 15.92
N PHE A 241 3.44 -3.25 15.47
CA PHE A 241 2.88 -2.65 14.24
C PHE A 241 3.18 -3.48 12.97
N LEU A 242 4.39 -4.02 12.85
CA LEU A 242 4.83 -4.76 11.67
C LEU A 242 4.53 -6.27 11.73
N ARG A 243 4.20 -6.81 12.90
CA ARG A 243 4.07 -8.25 13.15
C ARG A 243 3.26 -8.98 12.08
N ARG A 244 2.01 -8.54 11.88
CA ARG A 244 1.10 -9.18 10.91
C ARG A 244 1.61 -9.09 9.47
N PHE A 245 2.34 -8.02 9.13
CA PHE A 245 2.94 -7.87 7.81
C PHE A 245 4.16 -8.79 7.62
N VAL A 246 5.00 -8.95 8.65
CA VAL A 246 6.15 -9.87 8.62
C VAL A 246 5.68 -11.31 8.48
N ASP A 247 4.68 -11.71 9.27
CA ASP A 247 4.09 -13.06 9.20
C ASP A 247 3.54 -13.34 7.78
N ASP A 248 2.75 -12.40 7.23
CA ASP A 248 2.23 -12.48 5.86
C ASP A 248 3.34 -12.57 4.80
N MET A 249 4.39 -11.75 4.93
CA MET A 249 5.51 -11.71 3.98
C MET A 249 6.25 -13.04 3.97
N ASN A 250 6.58 -13.59 5.15
CA ASN A 250 7.30 -14.86 5.24
C ASN A 250 6.53 -16.03 4.64
N VAL A 251 5.21 -16.10 4.86
CA VAL A 251 4.36 -17.11 4.21
C VAL A 251 4.46 -17.02 2.68
N LEU A 252 4.39 -15.80 2.14
CA LEU A 252 4.44 -15.59 0.69
C LEU A 252 5.84 -15.81 0.09
N LEU A 253 6.91 -15.41 0.79
CA LEU A 253 8.28 -15.67 0.35
C LEU A 253 8.60 -17.17 0.34
N GLN A 254 8.00 -17.94 1.26
CA GLN A 254 8.19 -19.38 1.34
C GLN A 254 7.35 -20.17 0.34
N HIS A 255 6.08 -19.79 0.16
CA HIS A 255 5.11 -20.60 -0.58
C HIS A 255 4.65 -19.97 -1.90
N GLY A 256 5.01 -18.72 -2.17
CA GLY A 256 4.45 -17.95 -3.28
C GLY A 256 2.94 -17.74 -3.12
N ILE A 257 2.26 -17.52 -4.24
CA ILE A 257 0.81 -17.37 -4.31
C ILE A 257 0.23 -18.18 -5.46
N SER A 258 -0.88 -18.87 -5.23
CA SER A 258 -1.58 -19.64 -6.28
C SER A 258 -2.79 -18.87 -6.81
N ILE A 259 -2.79 -18.59 -8.12
CA ILE A 259 -3.86 -17.85 -8.81
C ILE A 259 -4.27 -18.64 -10.05
N ASN A 260 -5.55 -18.99 -10.18
CA ASN A 260 -6.07 -19.76 -11.33
C ASN A 260 -5.25 -21.04 -11.62
N ASN A 261 -4.91 -21.79 -10.57
CA ASN A 261 -4.05 -22.99 -10.60
C ASN A 261 -2.60 -22.76 -11.08
N ARG A 262 -2.11 -21.52 -10.99
CA ARG A 262 -0.72 -21.16 -11.32
C ARG A 262 -0.01 -20.71 -10.06
N ALA A 263 1.13 -21.33 -9.77
CA ALA A 263 2.02 -20.86 -8.73
C ALA A 263 2.80 -19.66 -9.26
N ILE A 264 2.76 -18.57 -8.51
CA ILE A 264 3.53 -17.34 -8.76
C ILE A 264 4.50 -17.19 -7.60
N GLU A 265 5.79 -17.16 -7.91
CA GLU A 265 6.84 -16.85 -6.94
C GLU A 265 6.71 -15.40 -6.47
N VAL A 266 6.84 -15.18 -5.16
CA VAL A 266 6.85 -13.84 -4.58
C VAL A 266 8.24 -13.59 -4.01
N THR A 267 8.85 -12.47 -4.41
CA THR A 267 10.12 -12.00 -3.86
C THR A 267 9.97 -10.59 -3.28
N LEU A 268 10.79 -10.28 -2.27
CA LEU A 268 10.90 -8.92 -1.73
C LEU A 268 12.08 -8.23 -2.40
N ARG A 269 11.86 -7.05 -2.98
CA ARG A 269 12.90 -6.26 -3.65
C ARG A 269 13.55 -5.26 -2.70
N CYS A 270 12.75 -4.46 -2.00
CA CYS A 270 13.26 -3.45 -1.07
C CYS A 270 12.17 -2.81 -0.20
N PHE A 271 12.61 -2.11 0.84
CA PHE A 271 11.85 -1.14 1.61
C PHE A 271 12.24 0.29 1.20
N VAL A 272 11.31 1.00 0.57
CA VAL A 272 11.43 2.41 0.24
C VAL A 272 10.73 3.24 1.31
N CYS A 273 11.48 4.05 2.03
CA CYS A 273 10.96 4.94 3.06
C CYS A 273 11.84 6.18 3.21
N ASP A 274 11.34 7.22 3.89
CA ASP A 274 12.16 8.38 4.25
C ASP A 274 13.21 8.04 5.31
N THR A 275 14.18 8.92 5.55
CA THR A 275 15.28 8.63 6.48
C THR A 275 14.81 8.37 7.92
N PRO A 276 13.90 9.16 8.51
CA PRO A 276 13.34 8.87 9.83
C PRO A 276 12.61 7.52 9.92
N ALA A 277 11.76 7.19 8.95
CA ALA A 277 11.06 5.91 8.90
C ALA A 277 12.03 4.75 8.70
N ARG A 278 13.01 4.88 7.80
CA ARG A 278 14.06 3.86 7.59
C ARG A 278 14.79 3.51 8.87
N ALA A 279 15.20 4.53 9.63
CA ALA A 279 15.89 4.31 10.91
C ALA A 279 14.99 3.62 11.94
N MET A 280 13.72 4.03 12.01
CA MET A 280 12.72 3.43 12.90
C MET A 280 12.45 1.96 12.55
N LEU A 281 12.23 1.65 11.27
CA LEU A 281 11.94 0.30 10.80
C LEU A 281 13.13 -0.63 11.00
N ARG A 282 14.36 -0.13 10.80
CA ARG A 282 15.58 -0.91 11.03
C ARG A 282 15.98 -1.04 12.50
N GLY A 283 15.34 -0.30 13.42
CA GLY A 283 15.73 -0.29 14.83
C GLY A 283 17.08 0.36 15.08
N VAL A 284 17.47 1.36 14.30
CA VAL A 284 18.78 2.04 14.39
C VAL A 284 18.67 3.49 14.83
N ILE A 285 19.81 4.10 15.17
CA ILE A 285 19.87 5.52 15.51
C ILE A 285 19.46 6.38 14.30
N GLY A 286 18.67 7.41 14.57
CA GLY A 286 18.24 8.37 13.56
C GLY A 286 19.36 9.32 13.12
N HIS A 287 19.19 9.97 11.98
CA HIS A 287 20.17 10.80 11.27
C HIS A 287 20.94 11.87 12.06
N ASN A 288 20.54 12.20 13.29
CA ASN A 288 21.22 13.17 14.16
C ASN A 288 22.14 12.51 15.19
N GLY A 289 22.31 11.19 15.15
CA GLY A 289 23.21 10.48 16.05
C GLY A 289 24.59 10.28 15.45
N TYR A 290 25.59 10.14 16.33
CA TYR A 290 26.98 9.92 15.95
C TYR A 290 27.14 8.64 15.10
N ALA A 291 26.60 7.50 15.51
CA ALA A 291 26.65 6.27 14.72
C ALA A 291 25.47 6.11 13.74
N SER A 292 24.94 7.20 13.15
CA SER A 292 23.68 7.14 12.38
C SER A 292 23.82 6.86 10.88
N CYS A 293 25.05 6.78 10.33
CA CYS A 293 25.22 6.40 8.94
C CYS A 293 24.67 4.99 8.69
N LEU A 294 23.77 4.89 7.72
CA LEU A 294 23.04 3.66 7.41
C LEU A 294 23.82 2.69 6.50
N LYS A 295 24.87 3.20 5.83
CA LYS A 295 25.68 2.47 4.83
C LYS A 295 27.07 2.08 5.33
N CYS A 296 27.71 2.89 6.17
CA CYS A 296 29.07 2.63 6.66
C CYS A 296 29.23 2.91 8.15
N VAL A 297 30.39 2.54 8.69
CA VAL A 297 30.70 2.63 10.12
C VAL A 297 31.18 4.00 10.59
N THR A 298 31.25 4.99 9.68
CA THR A 298 31.69 6.36 10.00
C THR A 298 30.97 6.90 11.22
N GLU A 299 31.74 7.53 12.11
CA GLU A 299 31.22 8.28 13.23
C GLU A 299 30.95 9.73 12.82
N GLY A 300 29.78 10.21 13.18
CA GLY A 300 29.40 11.59 12.99
C GLY A 300 30.16 12.50 13.96
N GLU A 301 30.28 13.76 13.58
CA GLU A 301 30.78 14.83 14.42
C GLU A 301 29.76 15.97 14.41
N TYR A 302 29.54 16.58 15.59
CA TYR A 302 28.64 17.73 15.65
C TYR A 302 29.40 19.00 15.26
N CYS A 303 29.06 19.55 14.10
CA CYS A 303 29.61 20.82 13.63
C CYS A 303 28.90 21.99 14.32
N TYR A 304 29.52 22.53 15.39
CA TYR A 304 28.96 23.64 16.17
C TYR A 304 28.69 24.91 15.36
N SER A 305 29.51 25.19 14.34
CA SER A 305 29.35 26.38 13.49
C SER A 305 28.11 26.34 12.58
N HIS A 306 27.63 25.14 12.24
CA HIS A 306 26.48 24.96 11.34
C HIS A 306 25.26 24.32 12.03
N GLY A 307 25.41 23.89 13.29
CA GLY A 307 24.35 23.23 14.07
C GLY A 307 23.89 21.90 13.46
N LYS A 308 24.81 21.13 12.87
CA LYS A 308 24.50 19.89 12.11
C LYS A 308 25.47 18.77 12.43
N MET A 309 24.97 17.54 12.35
CA MET A 309 25.81 16.34 12.32
C MET A 309 26.47 16.22 10.94
N ILE A 310 27.79 16.05 10.91
CA ILE A 310 28.58 15.82 9.69
C ILE A 310 29.31 14.48 9.80
N PHE A 311 29.63 13.87 8.66
CA PHE A 311 30.39 12.61 8.58
C PHE A 311 31.65 12.88 7.77
N PRO A 312 32.77 13.22 8.43
CA PRO A 312 33.99 13.65 7.73
C PRO A 312 34.73 12.50 7.07
N GLU A 313 34.59 11.28 7.59
CA GLU A 313 35.25 10.09 7.06
C GLU A 313 34.51 9.55 5.82
N LEU A 314 35.11 9.75 4.65
CA LEU A 314 34.51 9.35 3.36
C LEU A 314 34.79 7.89 2.98
N ASN A 315 35.82 7.27 3.56
CA ASN A 315 36.31 5.93 3.21
C ASN A 315 36.05 4.88 4.30
N ALA A 316 35.05 5.13 5.17
CA ALA A 316 34.69 4.20 6.23
C ALA A 316 34.20 2.86 5.68
N ALA A 317 34.49 1.77 6.39
CA ALA A 317 34.05 0.43 6.01
C ALA A 317 32.52 0.36 5.89
N LEU A 318 32.04 -0.29 4.82
CA LEU A 318 30.60 -0.49 4.61
C LEU A 318 30.02 -1.44 5.65
N ARG A 319 28.77 -1.18 6.03
CA ARG A 319 28.00 -2.08 6.88
C ARG A 319 27.59 -3.32 6.08
N THR A 320 27.53 -4.47 6.74
CA THR A 320 27.04 -5.72 6.17
C THR A 320 25.84 -6.23 6.96
N ASP A 321 24.97 -6.99 6.30
CA ASP A 321 23.81 -7.63 6.96
C ASP A 321 24.25 -8.59 8.07
N SER A 322 25.29 -9.39 7.84
CA SER A 322 25.82 -10.32 8.84
C SER A 322 26.29 -9.62 10.12
N ALA A 323 27.07 -8.55 9.99
CA ALA A 323 27.58 -7.76 11.11
C ALA A 323 26.48 -6.94 11.81
N PHE A 324 25.45 -6.53 11.05
CA PHE A 324 24.25 -5.90 11.59
C PHE A 324 23.49 -6.88 12.51
N ARG A 325 23.21 -8.09 12.01
CA ARG A 325 22.50 -9.15 12.74
C ARG A 325 23.29 -9.68 13.95
N SER A 326 24.62 -9.71 13.88
CA SER A 326 25.48 -10.06 15.02
C SER A 326 25.71 -8.91 16.00
N ARG A 327 25.06 -7.76 15.81
CA ARG A 327 25.16 -6.58 16.69
C ARG A 327 26.58 -6.06 16.86
N THR A 328 27.43 -6.21 15.84
CA THR A 328 28.83 -5.77 15.87
C THR A 328 28.97 -4.24 15.89
N TYR A 329 27.93 -3.52 15.47
CA TYR A 329 27.94 -2.07 15.41
C TYR A 329 27.39 -1.45 16.71
N GLU A 330 28.29 -1.22 17.67
CA GLU A 330 27.99 -0.54 18.92
C GLU A 330 27.44 0.86 18.67
N GLY A 331 26.46 1.28 19.46
CA GLY A 331 25.81 2.58 19.32
C GLY A 331 25.00 2.77 18.03
N HIS A 332 25.02 1.87 17.06
CA HIS A 332 24.17 1.98 15.86
C HIS A 332 22.74 1.48 16.10
N HIS A 333 22.60 0.42 16.90
CA HIS A 333 21.33 -0.24 17.18
C HIS A 333 20.61 0.43 18.36
N LYS A 334 19.29 0.56 18.24
CA LYS A 334 18.39 1.02 19.32
C LYS A 334 17.53 -0.10 19.88
N HIS A 335 17.07 -0.99 19.02
CA HIS A 335 16.30 -2.17 19.37
C HIS A 335 16.40 -3.19 18.24
N ASP A 336 16.04 -4.43 18.52
CA ASP A 336 15.94 -5.46 17.50
C ASP A 336 14.69 -5.20 16.63
N SER A 337 14.86 -5.26 15.32
CA SER A 337 13.76 -5.07 14.39
C SER A 337 13.15 -6.40 14.00
N ILE A 338 11.83 -6.51 14.08
CA ILE A 338 11.12 -7.70 13.59
C ILE A 338 11.29 -7.91 12.07
N LEU A 339 11.74 -6.89 11.32
CA LEU A 339 12.07 -7.07 9.91
C LEU A 339 13.23 -8.03 9.70
N GLU A 340 14.10 -8.22 10.70
CA GLU A 340 15.17 -9.22 10.66
C GLU A 340 14.63 -10.65 10.55
N GLU A 341 13.37 -10.91 10.95
CA GLU A 341 12.70 -12.20 10.77
C GLU A 341 12.25 -12.46 9.33
N ILE A 342 12.25 -11.44 8.45
CA ILE A 342 11.90 -11.63 7.04
C ILE A 342 13.01 -12.41 6.35
N THR A 343 12.66 -13.58 5.84
CA THR A 343 13.60 -14.44 5.09
C THR A 343 14.13 -13.71 3.86
N ARG A 344 15.44 -13.82 3.61
CA ARG A 344 16.13 -13.20 2.45
C ARG A 344 16.07 -11.67 2.40
N LEU A 345 15.79 -10.99 3.52
CA LEU A 345 15.95 -9.54 3.64
C LEU A 345 17.37 -9.18 4.10
N ASP A 346 18.07 -8.35 3.33
CA ASP A 346 19.32 -7.71 3.72
C ASP A 346 19.04 -6.36 4.39
N MET A 347 19.36 -6.24 5.68
CA MET A 347 19.07 -5.05 6.49
C MET A 347 19.88 -3.81 6.07
N ILE A 348 20.85 -3.94 5.18
CA ILE A 348 21.65 -2.85 4.63
C ILE A 348 21.23 -2.53 3.19
N LYS A 349 21.27 -3.53 2.30
CA LYS A 349 21.10 -3.35 0.84
C LYS A 349 19.65 -3.15 0.42
N ASP A 350 18.71 -3.82 1.08
CA ASP A 350 17.30 -3.76 0.69
C ASP A 350 16.59 -2.51 1.26
N PHE A 351 17.33 -1.62 1.91
CA PHE A 351 16.89 -0.30 2.36
C PHE A 351 17.64 0.80 1.60
N PRO A 352 17.36 1.00 0.29
CA PRO A 352 18.06 1.96 -0.55
C PRO A 352 17.95 3.38 0.03
N ILE A 353 19.02 4.15 -0.08
CA ILE A 353 19.04 5.58 0.26
C ILE A 353 19.18 6.40 -1.02
N GLY A 354 18.49 7.53 -1.13
CA GLY A 354 18.37 8.33 -2.35
C GLY A 354 19.65 9.06 -2.84
N CYS A 355 20.83 8.67 -2.35
CA CYS A 355 22.12 9.27 -2.72
C CYS A 355 22.98 8.31 -3.56
N GLU A 356 22.39 7.60 -4.52
CA GLU A 356 23.12 7.01 -5.66
C GLU A 356 23.02 7.99 -6.82
N LYS A 357 23.79 9.07 -6.71
CA LYS A 357 24.51 9.56 -7.88
C LYS A 357 25.93 9.09 -7.66
N ASP A 358 26.41 8.27 -8.58
CA ASP A 358 27.81 7.92 -8.70
C ASP A 358 28.66 9.19 -8.50
N TYR A 359 29.65 9.07 -7.61
CA TYR A 359 30.61 10.12 -7.31
C TYR A 359 31.36 10.59 -8.57
#